data_AF-B9DMC1-F1
#
_entry.id   AF-B9DMC1-F1
#
_cell.length_a   1.000
_cell.length_b   1.000
_cell.length_c   1.000
_cell.angle_alpha   90.00
_cell.angle_beta   90.00
_cell.angle_gamma   90.00
#
_symmetry.space_group_name_H-M   'P 1'
#
loop_
_entity.id
_entity.type
_entity.pdbx_description
1 polymer ?
#
loop_
_entity_poly.entity_id
_entity_poly.type
_entity_poly.pdbx_seq_one_letter_code
_entity_poly.pdbx_strand_id
1 'polypeptide(L)'
;MDYSDMKLVKYFFASLTKYLRKLKCIYVLVDPYLLESIRETDGEIIDKYNNKVLIKELAKLGYIHQGYSTGYSQMSQIRWLSVLDLKDKTETQILNEMDYQTRRNIKKTYEMGVQVRTLSIDETPAFFELFRMAEEKHGFKFRELEYFKQMQHTYGNRAFLKMAYVDLHNYLNKLNEKQNELVSELNKINAKLEESPNSKKTKSKLNQLKQQEASNNRKINETKDLIKTKGDTLNLAAALYLYNEHEVYYLSSGSNPEYNQFMGAYRLQWEMIKFAKKNHIDRYNFYGVTGDFSDNAEDYGVQRFKEGFNAYIEEYIGDFIKPVRPLIYKLYQLTEKARHK
;
A
#
# COMPACT_ATOMS: atom_id res chain seq x y z
N MET A 1 -9.50 -23.78 6.34
CA MET A 1 -9.67 -24.86 7.34
C MET A 1 -9.93 -24.19 8.67
N ASP A 2 -10.88 -24.66 9.47
CA ASP A 2 -11.06 -24.18 10.83
C ASP A 2 -9.93 -24.75 11.72
N TYR A 3 -9.08 -23.85 12.24
CA TYR A 3 -7.95 -24.23 13.10
C TYR A 3 -8.33 -24.40 14.57
N SER A 4 -9.58 -24.15 14.97
CA SER A 4 -10.09 -24.50 16.30
C SER A 4 -10.46 -25.98 16.40
N ASP A 5 -10.82 -26.63 15.28
CA ASP A 5 -11.05 -28.07 15.22
C ASP A 5 -9.73 -28.86 15.17
N MET A 6 -9.23 -29.22 16.35
CA MET A 6 -8.00 -30.00 16.49
C MET A 6 -8.06 -31.38 15.82
N LYS A 7 -9.23 -32.00 15.66
CA LYS A 7 -9.32 -33.29 14.95
C LYS A 7 -9.07 -33.07 13.46
N LEU A 8 -9.68 -32.04 12.88
CA LEU A 8 -9.48 -31.65 11.49
C LEU A 8 -8.03 -31.22 11.20
N VAL A 9 -7.46 -30.37 12.05
CA VAL A 9 -6.04 -29.94 11.93
C VAL A 9 -5.11 -31.15 11.92
N LYS A 10 -5.27 -32.09 12.86
CA LYS A 10 -4.45 -33.30 12.92
C LYS A 10 -4.59 -34.15 11.67
N TYR A 11 -5.81 -34.37 11.23
CA TYR A 11 -6.10 -35.13 10.03
C TYR A 11 -5.44 -34.49 8.80
N PHE A 12 -5.59 -33.18 8.62
CA PHE A 12 -5.04 -32.44 7.51
C PHE A 12 -3.51 -32.53 7.45
N PHE A 13 -2.81 -32.15 8.51
CA PHE A 13 -1.34 -32.11 8.51
C PHE A 13 -0.69 -33.51 8.47
N ALA A 14 -1.31 -34.51 9.09
CA ALA A 14 -0.88 -35.90 8.94
C ALA A 14 -1.05 -36.40 7.50
N SER A 15 -2.19 -36.08 6.86
CA SER A 15 -2.48 -36.46 5.48
C SER A 15 -1.60 -35.71 4.48
N LEU A 16 -1.37 -34.43 4.70
CA LEU A 16 -0.44 -33.60 3.90
C LEU A 16 0.96 -34.22 3.90
N THR A 17 1.45 -34.65 5.06
CA THR A 17 2.75 -35.34 5.14
C THR A 17 2.77 -36.62 4.31
N LYS A 18 1.74 -37.46 4.42
CA LYS A 18 1.63 -38.71 3.64
C LYS A 18 1.61 -38.41 2.14
N TYR A 19 0.88 -37.39 1.72
CA TYR A 19 0.81 -36.91 0.34
C TYR A 19 2.18 -36.47 -0.17
N LEU A 20 2.86 -35.58 0.56
CA LEU A 20 4.17 -35.05 0.18
C LEU A 20 5.26 -36.12 0.12
N ARG A 21 5.21 -37.15 0.98
CA ARG A 21 6.13 -38.30 0.90
C ARG A 21 6.06 -39.02 -0.44
N LYS A 22 4.84 -39.18 -1.00
CA LYS A 22 4.63 -39.81 -2.32
C LYS A 22 5.25 -38.98 -3.45
N LEU A 23 5.23 -37.65 -3.31
CA LEU A 23 5.86 -36.72 -4.24
C LEU A 23 7.38 -36.58 -4.05
N LYS A 24 8.01 -37.43 -3.22
CA LYS A 24 9.45 -37.37 -2.90
C LYS A 24 9.90 -36.01 -2.34
N CYS A 25 8.98 -35.25 -1.74
CA CYS A 25 9.26 -33.98 -1.08
C CYS A 25 10.33 -34.16 0.03
N ILE A 26 11.28 -33.22 0.11
CA ILE A 26 12.36 -33.23 1.11
C ILE A 26 11.86 -32.62 2.42
N TYR A 27 11.29 -31.42 2.34
CA TYR A 27 10.67 -30.69 3.45
C TYR A 27 9.54 -29.81 2.93
N VAL A 28 8.66 -29.41 3.82
CA VAL A 28 7.60 -28.44 3.54
C VAL A 28 7.68 -27.29 4.54
N LEU A 29 7.55 -26.07 4.03
CA LEU A 29 7.27 -24.87 4.80
C LEU A 29 5.77 -24.59 4.66
N VAL A 30 5.09 -24.39 5.78
CA VAL A 30 3.68 -24.00 5.84
C VAL A 30 3.52 -22.78 6.72
N ASP A 31 2.68 -21.86 6.30
CA ASP A 31 2.46 -20.53 6.88
C ASP A 31 0.95 -20.27 7.01
N PRO A 32 0.26 -20.96 7.93
CA PRO A 32 -1.17 -20.77 8.14
C PRO A 32 -1.55 -19.28 8.30
N TYR A 33 -2.57 -18.84 7.58
CA TYR A 33 -3.08 -17.47 7.67
C TYR A 33 -3.90 -17.27 8.96
N LEU A 34 -3.19 -17.30 10.09
CA LEU A 34 -3.71 -17.21 11.45
C LEU A 34 -3.03 -16.09 12.22
N LEU A 35 -3.83 -15.30 12.93
CA LEU A 35 -3.35 -14.22 13.78
C LEU A 35 -2.67 -14.76 15.04
N GLU A 36 -1.54 -14.15 15.38
CA GLU A 36 -0.91 -14.19 16.69
C GLU A 36 -1.35 -13.01 17.54
N SER A 37 -1.43 -11.81 16.96
CA SER A 37 -1.90 -10.61 17.66
C SER A 37 -2.42 -9.53 16.72
N ILE A 38 -3.27 -8.66 17.27
CA ILE A 38 -3.63 -7.36 16.70
C ILE A 38 -2.85 -6.30 17.48
N ARG A 39 -2.30 -5.31 16.77
CA ARG A 39 -1.41 -4.29 17.32
C ARG A 39 -1.73 -2.91 16.75
N GLU A 40 -1.36 -1.90 17.53
CA GLU A 40 -1.27 -0.52 17.06
C GLU A 40 -0.13 -0.37 16.05
N THR A 41 -0.08 0.78 15.37
CA THR A 41 0.94 1.11 14.35
C THR A 41 2.33 1.40 14.92
N ASP A 42 2.45 1.53 16.24
CA ASP A 42 3.71 1.60 16.99
C ASP A 42 4.17 0.23 17.51
N GLY A 43 3.39 -0.84 17.27
CA GLY A 43 3.70 -2.20 17.65
C GLY A 43 3.11 -2.65 18.99
N GLU A 44 2.45 -1.76 19.75
CA GLU A 44 1.80 -2.13 21.01
C GLU A 44 0.65 -3.13 20.78
N ILE A 45 0.49 -4.10 21.69
CA ILE A 45 -0.50 -5.17 21.54
C ILE A 45 -1.88 -4.69 21.97
N ILE A 46 -2.85 -4.78 21.05
CA ILE A 46 -4.28 -4.55 21.32
C ILE A 46 -4.95 -5.85 21.75
N ASP A 47 -4.75 -6.92 20.99
CA ASP A 47 -5.33 -8.24 21.26
C ASP A 47 -4.34 -9.37 20.94
N LYS A 48 -4.44 -10.49 21.65
CA LYS A 48 -3.51 -11.62 21.52
C LYS A 48 -4.25 -12.95 21.47
N TYR A 49 -3.93 -13.74 20.44
CA TYR A 49 -4.53 -15.05 20.23
C TYR A 49 -3.69 -16.16 20.86
N ASN A 50 -4.33 -17.15 21.48
CA ASN A 50 -3.65 -18.27 22.11
C ASN A 50 -3.42 -19.43 21.12
N ASN A 51 -2.31 -19.37 20.40
CA ASN A 51 -1.93 -20.41 19.44
C ASN A 51 -1.10 -21.57 20.04
N LYS A 52 -0.86 -21.58 21.36
CA LYS A 52 0.04 -22.55 22.01
C LYS A 52 -0.38 -24.00 21.78
N VAL A 53 -1.69 -24.28 21.82
CA VAL A 53 -2.24 -25.61 21.58
C VAL A 53 -1.94 -26.05 20.16
N LEU A 54 -2.24 -25.20 19.17
CA LEU A 54 -1.96 -25.47 17.77
C LEU A 54 -0.47 -25.74 17.52
N ILE A 55 0.42 -24.86 18.00
CA ILE A 55 1.87 -25.01 17.85
C ILE A 55 2.33 -26.35 18.43
N LYS A 56 1.86 -26.72 19.62
CA LYS A 56 2.20 -28.00 20.27
C LYS A 56 1.70 -29.20 19.46
N GLU A 57 0.48 -29.14 18.92
CA GLU A 57 -0.06 -30.24 18.10
C GLU A 57 0.68 -30.37 16.76
N LEU A 58 1.02 -29.25 16.11
CA LEU A 58 1.85 -29.26 14.90
C LEU A 58 3.25 -29.81 15.18
N ALA A 59 3.86 -29.45 16.31
CA ALA A 59 5.15 -29.97 16.73
C ALA A 59 5.12 -31.49 16.96
N LYS A 60 4.06 -32.05 17.55
CA LYS A 60 3.86 -33.52 17.67
C LYS A 60 3.79 -34.20 16.30
N LEU A 61 3.27 -33.50 15.29
CA LEU A 61 3.26 -33.96 13.91
C LEU A 61 4.59 -33.68 13.20
N GLY A 62 5.59 -33.08 13.84
CA GLY A 62 6.90 -32.77 13.25
C GLY A 62 6.93 -31.50 12.39
N TYR A 63 5.91 -30.65 12.47
CA TYR A 63 5.92 -29.29 11.93
C TYR A 63 6.42 -28.34 13.02
N ILE A 64 7.66 -27.87 12.87
CA ILE A 64 8.35 -27.07 13.88
C ILE A 64 8.20 -25.59 13.57
N HIS A 65 7.68 -24.81 14.53
CA HIS A 65 7.57 -23.36 14.41
C HIS A 65 8.94 -22.70 14.24
N GLN A 66 9.06 -21.75 13.31
CA GLN A 66 10.32 -21.10 12.97
C GLN A 66 10.61 -19.84 13.80
N GLY A 67 9.76 -19.55 14.80
CA GLY A 67 9.88 -18.36 15.63
C GLY A 67 9.16 -17.14 15.05
N TYR A 68 9.35 -16.02 15.73
CA TYR A 68 8.63 -14.78 15.48
C TYR A 68 9.50 -13.79 14.69
N SER A 69 9.63 -14.01 13.38
CA SER A 69 10.48 -13.16 12.52
C SER A 69 9.91 -11.76 12.29
N THR A 70 10.82 -10.82 12.05
CA THR A 70 10.61 -9.48 11.50
C THR A 70 11.43 -9.32 10.22
N GLY A 71 11.17 -8.27 9.44
CA GLY A 71 11.81 -7.98 8.17
C GLY A 71 11.31 -8.86 7.02
N TYR A 72 11.73 -8.52 5.80
CA TYR A 72 11.40 -9.29 4.61
C TYR A 72 12.28 -10.54 4.47
N SER A 73 11.69 -11.64 4.00
CA SER A 73 12.38 -12.90 3.72
C SER A 73 12.23 -13.28 2.25
N GLN A 74 13.27 -13.88 1.68
CA GLN A 74 13.18 -14.46 0.34
C GLN A 74 12.40 -15.79 0.31
N MET A 75 12.27 -16.44 1.47
CA MET A 75 11.64 -17.76 1.61
C MET A 75 10.28 -17.73 2.31
N SER A 76 10.07 -16.76 3.19
CA SER A 76 8.91 -16.69 4.08
C SER A 76 8.00 -15.54 3.69
N GLN A 77 6.70 -15.70 3.92
CA GLN A 77 5.79 -14.56 3.90
C GLN A 77 6.07 -13.63 5.08
N ILE A 78 5.81 -12.35 4.87
CA ILE A 78 5.90 -11.35 5.93
C ILE A 78 4.83 -11.63 6.99
N ARG A 79 5.22 -11.60 8.26
CA ARG A 79 4.32 -11.89 9.37
C ARG A 79 3.46 -10.71 9.80
N TRP A 80 3.70 -9.52 9.26
CA TRP A 80 3.11 -8.29 9.74
C TRP A 80 2.36 -7.63 8.60
N LEU A 81 1.03 -7.56 8.68
CA LEU A 81 0.19 -6.91 7.67
C LEU A 81 -0.45 -5.67 8.27
N SER A 82 -0.48 -4.59 7.49
CA SER A 82 -1.24 -3.40 7.86
C SER A 82 -2.62 -3.48 7.21
N VAL A 83 -3.66 -3.37 8.02
CA VAL A 83 -5.04 -3.66 7.62
C VAL A 83 -5.97 -2.54 8.05
N LEU A 84 -6.86 -2.14 7.15
CA LEU A 84 -7.96 -1.23 7.43
C LEU A 84 -9.27 -2.02 7.46
N ASP A 85 -9.95 -1.98 8.61
CA ASP A 85 -11.29 -2.53 8.77
C ASP A 85 -12.34 -1.56 8.19
N LEU A 86 -13.09 -2.07 7.23
CA LEU A 86 -14.15 -1.37 6.51
C LEU A 86 -15.55 -1.81 6.96
N LYS A 87 -15.65 -2.83 7.82
CA LYS A 87 -16.91 -3.41 8.26
C LYS A 87 -17.80 -2.37 8.91
N ASP A 88 -19.08 -2.38 8.56
CA ASP A 88 -20.12 -1.51 9.15
C ASP A 88 -19.82 0.01 9.07
N LYS A 89 -18.88 0.43 8.21
CA LYS A 89 -18.51 1.82 7.99
C LYS A 89 -18.93 2.34 6.61
N THR A 90 -19.39 3.58 6.55
CA THR A 90 -19.60 4.34 5.31
C THR A 90 -18.29 4.93 4.79
N GLU A 91 -18.23 5.29 3.50
CA GLU A 91 -17.07 6.00 2.92
C GLU A 91 -16.76 7.29 3.70
N THR A 92 -17.78 8.02 4.15
CA THR A 92 -17.60 9.26 4.94
C THR A 92 -16.99 8.98 6.31
N GLN A 93 -17.42 7.92 7.01
CA GLN A 93 -16.83 7.54 8.29
C GLN A 93 -15.36 7.13 8.12
N ILE A 94 -15.07 6.26 7.14
CA ILE A 94 -13.69 5.83 6.85
C ILE A 94 -12.82 7.04 6.54
N LEU A 95 -13.27 7.95 5.67
CA LEU A 95 -12.52 9.15 5.36
C LEU A 95 -12.29 10.01 6.61
N ASN A 96 -13.27 10.15 7.51
CA ASN A 96 -13.13 10.97 8.72
C ASN A 96 -12.21 10.36 9.78
N GLU A 97 -12.11 9.03 9.82
CA GLU A 97 -11.24 8.28 10.74
C GLU A 97 -9.75 8.35 10.35
N MET A 98 -9.42 8.53 9.07
CA MET A 98 -8.04 8.74 8.60
C MET A 98 -7.39 9.96 9.27
N ASP A 99 -6.06 10.02 9.34
CA ASP A 99 -5.38 11.20 9.86
C ASP A 99 -5.67 12.48 9.02
N TYR A 100 -5.49 13.65 9.62
CA TYR A 100 -5.75 14.94 8.96
C TYR A 100 -4.99 15.14 7.64
N GLN A 101 -3.71 14.82 7.61
CA GLN A 101 -2.83 14.98 6.47
C GLN A 101 -3.21 14.01 5.34
N THR A 102 -3.57 12.77 5.65
CA THR A 102 -4.08 11.77 4.71
C THR A 102 -5.39 12.23 4.08
N ARG A 103 -6.38 12.67 4.88
CA ARG A 103 -7.63 13.27 4.37
C ARG A 103 -7.36 14.47 3.46
N ARG A 104 -6.45 15.36 3.88
CA ARG A 104 -6.06 16.56 3.12
C ARG A 104 -5.41 16.19 1.79
N ASN A 105 -4.51 15.21 1.78
CA ASN A 105 -3.84 14.73 0.57
C ASN A 105 -4.84 14.11 -0.41
N ILE A 106 -5.77 13.29 0.07
CA ILE A 106 -6.86 12.75 -0.75
C ILE A 106 -7.68 13.88 -1.38
N LYS A 107 -8.11 14.89 -0.60
CA LYS A 107 -8.89 16.03 -1.12
C LYS A 107 -8.13 16.82 -2.19
N LYS A 108 -6.85 17.12 -1.95
CA LYS A 108 -5.99 17.80 -2.92
C LYS A 108 -5.92 17.08 -4.26
N THR A 109 -5.97 15.75 -4.28
CA THR A 109 -5.92 14.99 -5.55
C THR A 109 -7.09 15.35 -6.47
N TYR A 110 -8.29 15.59 -5.91
CA TYR A 110 -9.46 16.01 -6.69
C TYR A 110 -9.29 17.44 -7.21
N GLU A 111 -8.79 18.35 -6.37
CA GLU A 111 -8.52 19.75 -6.74
C GLU A 111 -7.54 19.80 -7.93
N MET A 112 -6.45 19.03 -7.85
CA MET A 112 -5.43 18.92 -8.90
C MET A 112 -5.87 18.12 -10.12
N GLY A 113 -7.06 17.48 -10.09
CA GLY A 113 -7.57 16.71 -11.22
C GLY A 113 -6.87 15.37 -11.45
N VAL A 114 -6.32 14.76 -10.40
CA VAL A 114 -5.72 13.42 -10.49
C VAL A 114 -6.83 12.39 -10.75
N GLN A 115 -6.60 11.55 -11.75
CA GLN A 115 -7.50 10.48 -12.18
C GLN A 115 -6.87 9.12 -11.92
N VAL A 116 -7.70 8.07 -11.92
CA VAL A 116 -7.26 6.67 -11.81
C VAL A 116 -7.87 5.89 -12.96
N ARG A 117 -7.06 5.04 -13.59
CA ARG A 117 -7.51 4.11 -14.63
C ARG A 117 -6.94 2.72 -14.38
N THR A 118 -7.64 1.70 -14.84
CA THR A 118 -7.13 0.33 -14.89
C THR A 118 -6.27 0.19 -16.15
N LEU A 119 -5.08 -0.38 -16.01
CA LEU A 119 -4.18 -0.71 -17.11
C LEU A 119 -4.58 -2.07 -17.69
N SER A 120 -4.49 -2.17 -19.01
CA SER A 120 -4.51 -3.47 -19.70
C SER A 120 -3.19 -4.22 -19.51
N ILE A 121 -3.16 -5.50 -19.87
CA ILE A 121 -1.93 -6.32 -19.82
C ILE A 121 -0.83 -5.73 -20.71
N ASP A 122 -1.18 -5.16 -21.86
CA ASP A 122 -0.22 -4.53 -22.77
C ASP A 122 0.40 -3.25 -22.17
N GLU A 123 -0.29 -2.64 -21.20
CA GLU A 123 0.18 -1.45 -20.48
C GLU A 123 0.94 -1.78 -19.18
N THR A 124 1.14 -3.07 -18.86
CA THR A 124 1.98 -3.50 -17.73
C THR A 124 3.36 -2.82 -17.68
N PRO A 125 4.07 -2.60 -18.82
CA PRO A 125 5.33 -1.87 -18.81
C PRO A 125 5.28 -0.50 -18.12
N ALA A 126 4.18 0.24 -18.26
CA ALA A 126 4.03 1.57 -17.64
C ALA A 126 3.93 1.48 -16.10
N PHE A 127 3.27 0.45 -15.57
CA PHE A 127 3.32 0.14 -14.14
C PHE A 127 4.74 -0.25 -13.72
N PHE A 128 5.40 -1.11 -14.51
CA PHE A 128 6.70 -1.66 -14.18
C PHE A 128 7.80 -0.60 -14.14
N GLU A 129 7.72 0.43 -14.99
CA GLU A 129 8.60 1.60 -14.91
C GLU A 129 8.54 2.29 -13.55
N LEU A 130 7.33 2.57 -13.04
CA LEU A 130 7.15 3.17 -11.72
C LEU A 130 7.57 2.22 -10.59
N PHE A 131 7.31 0.93 -10.75
CA PHE A 131 7.69 -0.11 -9.77
C PHE A 131 9.22 -0.18 -9.61
N ARG A 132 9.98 -0.14 -10.71
CA ARG A 132 11.45 -0.14 -10.67
C ARG A 132 12.03 1.08 -9.94
N MET A 133 11.41 2.26 -10.06
CA MET A 133 11.84 3.44 -9.31
C MET A 133 11.75 3.21 -7.78
N ALA A 134 10.78 2.42 -7.32
CA ALA A 134 10.68 2.04 -5.91
C ALA A 134 11.74 0.99 -5.54
N GLU A 135 11.97 -0.03 -6.37
CA GLU A 135 13.03 -1.03 -6.17
C GLU A 135 14.43 -0.38 -6.05
N GLU A 136 14.76 0.54 -6.96
CA GLU A 136 16.04 1.28 -6.96
C GLU A 136 16.20 2.10 -5.68
N LYS A 137 15.14 2.77 -5.24
CA LYS A 137 15.14 3.55 -4.00
C LYS A 137 15.40 2.69 -2.76
N HIS A 138 14.90 1.46 -2.75
CA HIS A 138 14.99 0.56 -1.59
C HIS A 138 16.10 -0.49 -1.71
N GLY A 139 16.88 -0.49 -2.80
CA GLY A 139 18.08 -1.31 -2.95
C GLY A 139 17.81 -2.81 -3.09
N PHE A 140 16.63 -3.23 -3.54
CA PHE A 140 16.28 -4.63 -3.75
C PHE A 140 15.66 -4.88 -5.13
N LYS A 141 15.81 -6.12 -5.63
CA LYS A 141 15.12 -6.61 -6.83
C LYS A 141 14.13 -7.68 -6.42
N PHE A 142 12.86 -7.52 -6.72
CA PHE A 142 11.78 -8.36 -6.21
C PHE A 142 11.14 -9.22 -7.30
N ARG A 143 10.63 -8.59 -8.37
CA ARG A 143 9.86 -9.26 -9.44
C ARG A 143 10.11 -8.63 -10.80
N GLU A 144 10.14 -9.45 -11.83
CA GLU A 144 10.28 -9.01 -13.22
C GLU A 144 8.92 -8.69 -13.86
N LEU A 145 8.92 -7.94 -14.97
CA LEU A 145 7.74 -7.57 -15.74
C LEU A 145 6.76 -8.73 -15.99
N GLU A 146 7.28 -9.90 -16.40
CA GLU A 146 6.48 -11.07 -16.76
C GLU A 146 5.70 -11.64 -15.57
N TYR A 147 6.19 -11.47 -14.34
CA TYR A 147 5.44 -11.83 -13.14
C TYR A 147 4.10 -11.06 -13.08
N PHE A 148 4.12 -9.76 -13.33
CA PHE A 148 2.92 -8.92 -13.27
C PHE A 148 1.93 -9.18 -14.40
N LYS A 149 2.42 -9.53 -15.60
CA LYS A 149 1.56 -10.02 -16.69
C LYS A 149 0.91 -11.34 -16.33
N GLN A 150 1.69 -12.29 -15.81
CA GLN A 150 1.18 -13.59 -15.39
C GLN A 150 0.14 -13.46 -14.29
N MET A 151 0.31 -12.54 -13.34
CA MET A 151 -0.68 -12.27 -12.29
C MET A 151 -2.02 -11.80 -12.87
N GLN A 152 -2.01 -10.85 -13.82
CA GLN A 152 -3.24 -10.41 -14.49
C GLN A 152 -3.90 -11.54 -15.28
N HIS A 153 -3.13 -12.34 -16.02
CA HIS A 153 -3.67 -13.50 -16.74
C HIS A 153 -4.28 -14.55 -15.81
N THR A 154 -3.60 -14.87 -14.71
CA THR A 154 -4.00 -15.95 -13.79
C THR A 154 -5.26 -15.58 -13.01
N TYR A 155 -5.34 -14.35 -12.51
CA TYR A 155 -6.44 -13.89 -11.67
C TYR A 155 -7.57 -13.22 -12.46
N GLY A 156 -7.36 -12.90 -13.74
CA GLY A 156 -8.37 -12.29 -14.60
C GLY A 156 -8.95 -11.02 -13.98
N ASN A 157 -10.28 -10.99 -13.82
CA ASN A 157 -11.01 -9.87 -13.24
C ASN A 157 -10.81 -9.70 -11.71
N ARG A 158 -9.98 -10.54 -11.07
CA ARG A 158 -9.58 -10.44 -9.66
C ARG A 158 -8.21 -9.82 -9.43
N ALA A 159 -7.53 -9.41 -10.50
CA ALA A 159 -6.30 -8.64 -10.44
C ALA A 159 -6.45 -7.34 -11.25
N PHE A 160 -5.99 -6.23 -10.68
CA PHE A 160 -5.97 -4.93 -11.37
C PHE A 160 -4.62 -4.27 -11.23
N LEU A 161 -4.05 -3.86 -12.36
CA LEU A 161 -3.08 -2.78 -12.35
C LEU A 161 -3.82 -1.46 -12.43
N LYS A 162 -3.67 -0.62 -11.41
CA LYS A 162 -4.25 0.72 -11.36
C LYS A 162 -3.14 1.75 -11.53
N MET A 163 -3.40 2.79 -12.31
CA MET A 163 -2.50 3.92 -12.53
C MET A 163 -3.21 5.21 -12.13
N ALA A 164 -2.61 5.97 -11.22
CA ALA A 164 -2.97 7.36 -10.97
C ALA A 164 -2.16 8.25 -11.90
N TYR A 165 -2.85 9.14 -12.60
CA TYR A 165 -2.25 10.06 -13.56
C TYR A 165 -2.90 11.44 -13.47
N VAL A 166 -2.22 12.46 -14.00
CA VAL A 166 -2.78 13.81 -14.16
C VAL A 166 -2.58 14.27 -15.59
N ASP A 167 -3.64 14.82 -16.17
CA ASP A 167 -3.60 15.56 -17.44
C ASP A 167 -3.20 17.00 -17.13
N LEU A 168 -2.05 17.42 -17.67
CA LEU A 168 -1.45 18.71 -17.37
C LEU A 168 -2.17 19.87 -18.05
N HIS A 169 -2.84 19.66 -19.19
CA HIS A 169 -3.65 20.71 -19.82
C HIS A 169 -4.89 20.98 -18.99
N ASN A 170 -5.57 19.92 -18.52
CA ASN A 170 -6.70 20.05 -17.61
C ASN A 170 -6.29 20.72 -16.29
N TYR A 171 -5.13 20.36 -15.73
CA TYR A 171 -4.61 21.01 -14.54
C TYR A 171 -4.25 22.48 -14.79
N LEU A 172 -3.59 22.79 -15.90
CA LEU A 172 -3.25 24.15 -16.30
C LEU A 172 -4.49 25.02 -16.49
N ASN A 173 -5.55 24.49 -17.10
CA ASN A 173 -6.83 25.18 -17.27
C ASN A 173 -7.43 25.58 -15.92
N LYS A 174 -7.47 24.66 -14.95
CA LYS A 174 -7.92 24.96 -13.58
C LYS A 174 -7.06 26.03 -12.90
N LEU A 175 -5.74 25.98 -13.08
CA LEU A 175 -4.85 26.99 -12.53
C LEU A 175 -5.10 28.37 -13.15
N ASN A 176 -5.36 28.44 -14.45
CA ASN A 176 -5.69 29.68 -15.16
C ASN A 176 -7.06 30.23 -14.73
N GLU A 177 -8.07 29.38 -14.57
CA GLU A 177 -9.36 29.78 -13.99
C GLU A 177 -9.18 30.37 -12.59
N LYS A 178 -8.38 29.68 -11.74
CA LYS A 178 -8.07 30.17 -10.40
C LYS A 178 -7.30 31.49 -10.43
N GLN A 179 -6.41 31.66 -11.39
CA GLN A 179 -5.66 32.90 -11.59
C GLN A 179 -6.61 34.07 -11.91
N ASN A 180 -7.57 33.85 -12.81
CA ASN A 180 -8.56 34.86 -13.17
C ASN A 180 -9.44 35.24 -11.97
N GLU A 181 -9.86 34.27 -11.15
CA GLU A 181 -10.59 34.53 -9.90
C GLU A 181 -9.77 35.39 -8.92
N LEU A 182 -8.51 35.01 -8.69
CA LEU A 182 -7.61 35.72 -7.76
C LEU A 182 -7.36 37.16 -8.21
N VAL A 183 -7.15 37.39 -9.51
CA VAL A 183 -7.00 38.73 -10.09
C VAL A 183 -8.29 39.54 -9.92
N SER A 184 -9.45 38.94 -10.15
CA SER A 184 -10.75 39.60 -9.92
C SER A 184 -10.95 40.00 -8.45
N GLU A 185 -10.61 39.11 -7.51
CA GLU A 185 -10.67 39.41 -6.07
C GLU A 185 -9.67 40.50 -5.65
N LEU A 186 -8.45 40.47 -6.19
CA LEU A 186 -7.44 41.50 -5.94
C LEU A 186 -7.93 42.88 -6.39
N ASN A 187 -8.54 42.99 -7.57
CA ASN A 187 -9.11 44.24 -8.08
C ASN A 187 -10.21 44.78 -7.14
N LYS A 188 -11.12 43.91 -6.68
CA LYS A 188 -12.17 44.27 -5.73
C LYS A 188 -11.62 44.74 -4.38
N ILE A 189 -10.57 44.09 -3.88
CA ILE A 189 -9.94 44.46 -2.61
C ILE A 189 -9.15 45.76 -2.73
N ASN A 190 -8.49 46.01 -3.86
CA ASN A 190 -7.80 47.27 -4.12
C ASN A 190 -8.79 48.46 -4.13
N ALA A 191 -9.92 48.34 -4.83
CA ALA A 191 -10.96 49.37 -4.83
C ALA A 191 -11.48 49.66 -3.40
N LYS A 192 -11.75 48.62 -2.60
CA LYS A 192 -12.14 48.78 -1.19
C LYS A 192 -11.06 49.42 -0.31
N LEU A 193 -9.79 49.27 -0.67
CA LEU A 193 -8.69 49.88 0.06
C LEU A 193 -8.56 51.37 -0.27
N GLU A 194 -8.90 51.80 -1.48
CA GLU A 194 -8.99 53.22 -1.86
C GLU A 194 -10.08 53.93 -1.05
N GLU A 195 -11.25 53.29 -0.87
CA GLU A 195 -12.34 53.80 -0.03
C GLU A 195 -12.02 53.79 1.48
N SER A 196 -11.06 52.97 1.91
CA SER A 196 -10.70 52.81 3.34
C SER A 196 -9.20 52.51 3.54
N PRO A 197 -8.31 53.51 3.31
CA PRO A 197 -6.86 53.31 3.22
C PRO A 197 -6.19 52.80 4.50
N ASN A 198 -6.84 53.00 5.65
CA ASN A 198 -6.31 52.62 6.96
C ASN A 198 -6.87 51.28 7.49
N SER A 199 -7.70 50.58 6.72
CA SER A 199 -8.25 49.28 7.15
C SER A 199 -7.16 48.20 7.22
N LYS A 200 -6.76 47.85 8.45
CA LYS A 200 -5.81 46.75 8.72
C LYS A 200 -6.32 45.41 8.18
N LYS A 201 -7.63 45.16 8.27
CA LYS A 201 -8.28 43.93 7.75
C LYS A 201 -8.16 43.83 6.23
N THR A 202 -8.42 44.93 5.51
CA THR A 202 -8.32 44.96 4.03
C THR A 202 -6.87 44.79 3.57
N LYS A 203 -5.91 45.45 4.21
CA LYS A 203 -4.47 45.28 3.93
C LYS A 203 -3.98 43.84 4.15
N SER A 204 -4.42 43.21 5.24
CA SER A 204 -4.07 41.80 5.52
C SER A 204 -4.63 40.85 4.45
N LYS A 205 -5.90 41.03 4.07
CA LYS A 205 -6.51 40.22 2.99
C LYS A 205 -5.84 40.44 1.64
N LEU A 206 -5.44 41.68 1.32
CA LEU A 206 -4.70 42.00 0.09
C LEU A 206 -3.37 41.23 0.05
N ASN A 207 -2.60 41.26 1.13
CA ASN A 207 -1.32 40.54 1.20
C ASN A 207 -1.51 39.03 1.04
N GLN A 208 -2.55 38.46 1.67
CA GLN A 208 -2.87 37.04 1.52
C GLN A 208 -3.22 36.68 0.06
N LEU A 209 -4.04 37.49 -0.61
CA LEU A 209 -4.41 37.25 -2.01
C LEU A 209 -3.21 37.39 -2.95
N LYS A 210 -2.33 38.38 -2.73
CA LYS A 210 -1.09 38.53 -3.50
C LYS A 210 -0.17 37.32 -3.36
N GLN A 211 -0.04 36.76 -2.16
CA GLN A 211 0.74 35.55 -1.93
C GLN A 211 0.13 34.32 -2.64
N GLN A 212 -1.20 34.19 -2.63
CA GLN A 212 -1.90 33.11 -3.33
C GLN A 212 -1.74 33.23 -4.85
N GLU A 213 -1.89 34.44 -5.39
CA GLU A 213 -1.72 34.76 -6.81
C GLU A 213 -0.29 34.44 -7.27
N ALA A 214 0.72 34.92 -6.55
CA ALA A 214 2.12 34.63 -6.88
C ALA A 214 2.44 33.13 -6.78
N SER A 215 1.86 32.42 -5.81
CA SER A 215 1.99 30.96 -5.72
C SER A 215 1.30 30.24 -6.88
N ASN A 216 0.15 30.73 -7.35
CA ASN A 216 -0.60 30.12 -8.43
C ASN A 216 0.11 30.33 -9.78
N ASN A 217 0.63 31.53 -10.03
CA ASN A 217 1.46 31.83 -11.20
C ASN A 217 2.72 30.95 -11.27
N ARG A 218 3.39 30.69 -10.14
CA ARG A 218 4.52 29.74 -10.12
C ARG A 218 4.10 28.35 -10.59
N LYS A 219 2.99 27.83 -10.07
CA LYS A 219 2.45 26.53 -10.51
C LYS A 219 2.06 26.51 -11.99
N ILE A 220 1.50 27.61 -12.51
CA ILE A 220 1.18 27.75 -13.94
C ILE A 220 2.46 27.60 -14.78
N ASN A 221 3.53 28.30 -14.41
CA ASN A 221 4.80 28.24 -15.13
C ASN A 221 5.43 26.86 -15.04
N GLU A 222 5.51 26.28 -13.83
CA GLU A 222 6.00 24.91 -13.61
C GLU A 222 5.18 23.88 -14.43
N THR A 223 3.86 24.03 -14.50
CA THR A 223 3.00 23.13 -15.29
C THR A 223 3.25 23.28 -16.78
N LYS A 224 3.46 24.50 -17.29
CA LYS A 224 3.83 24.72 -18.70
C LYS A 224 5.19 24.09 -19.03
N ASP A 225 6.15 24.20 -18.13
CA ASP A 225 7.47 23.57 -18.29
C ASP A 225 7.37 22.03 -18.27
N LEU A 226 6.53 21.47 -17.39
CA LEU A 226 6.24 20.03 -17.38
C LEU A 226 5.60 19.57 -18.69
N ILE A 227 4.62 20.29 -19.23
CA ILE A 227 4.01 19.97 -20.54
C ILE A 227 5.09 19.94 -21.63
N LYS A 228 5.96 20.94 -21.65
CA LYS A 228 7.03 21.05 -22.66
C LYS A 228 8.08 19.92 -22.55
N THR A 229 8.39 19.49 -21.34
CA THR A 229 9.52 18.58 -21.07
C THR A 229 9.12 17.12 -20.87
N LYS A 230 7.90 16.85 -20.42
CA LYS A 230 7.39 15.52 -20.06
C LYS A 230 6.13 15.11 -20.83
N GLY A 231 5.54 16.02 -21.61
CA GLY A 231 4.32 15.79 -22.38
C GLY A 231 3.04 16.07 -21.59
N ASP A 232 1.90 15.68 -22.16
CA ASP A 232 0.58 16.13 -21.68
C ASP A 232 0.09 15.41 -20.43
N THR A 233 0.61 14.22 -20.14
CA THR A 233 0.14 13.36 -19.04
C THR A 233 1.31 12.88 -18.21
N LEU A 234 1.18 12.99 -16.88
CA LEU A 234 2.14 12.41 -15.94
C LEU A 234 1.54 11.16 -15.28
N ASN A 235 2.26 10.05 -15.37
CA ASN A 235 2.02 8.85 -14.57
C ASN A 235 2.62 9.07 -13.18
N LEU A 236 1.78 9.07 -12.16
CA LEU A 236 2.16 9.49 -10.79
C LEU A 236 2.53 8.31 -9.91
N ALA A 237 1.64 7.32 -9.88
CA ALA A 237 1.76 6.12 -9.07
C ALA A 237 0.98 5.00 -9.73
N ALA A 238 1.43 3.77 -9.55
CA ALA A 238 0.72 2.59 -10.00
C ALA A 238 0.85 1.45 -9.00
N ALA A 239 -0.15 0.57 -8.98
CA ALA A 239 -0.16 -0.58 -8.09
C ALA A 239 -0.92 -1.77 -8.64
N LEU A 240 -0.43 -2.96 -8.31
CA LEU A 240 -1.12 -4.23 -8.46
C LEU A 240 -1.99 -4.47 -7.24
N TYR A 241 -3.29 -4.58 -7.50
CA TYR A 241 -4.29 -5.01 -6.54
C TYR A 241 -4.78 -6.41 -6.88
N LEU A 242 -5.03 -7.21 -5.84
CA LEU A 242 -5.80 -8.44 -5.94
C LEU A 242 -7.03 -8.31 -5.05
N TYR A 243 -8.10 -9.06 -5.33
CA TYR A 243 -9.17 -9.20 -4.36
C TYR A 243 -9.86 -10.54 -4.45
N ASN A 244 -10.53 -10.89 -3.35
CA ASN A 244 -11.47 -11.99 -3.25
C ASN A 244 -12.68 -11.52 -2.41
N GLU A 245 -13.57 -12.43 -2.04
CA GLU A 245 -14.77 -12.11 -1.26
C GLU A 245 -14.45 -11.69 0.18
N HIS A 246 -13.22 -11.89 0.65
CA HIS A 246 -12.79 -11.60 2.02
C HIS A 246 -12.00 -10.31 2.12
N GLU A 247 -11.13 -9.99 1.16
CA GLU A 247 -10.28 -8.80 1.21
C GLU A 247 -9.78 -8.28 -0.14
N VAL A 248 -9.37 -7.01 -0.15
CA VAL A 248 -8.59 -6.38 -1.21
C VAL A 248 -7.13 -6.27 -0.76
N TYR A 249 -6.19 -6.72 -1.57
CA TYR A 249 -4.74 -6.67 -1.33
C TYR A 249 -4.08 -5.57 -2.16
N TYR A 250 -3.30 -4.71 -1.50
CA TYR A 250 -2.35 -3.80 -2.14
C TYR A 250 -0.98 -4.47 -2.25
N LEU A 251 -0.77 -5.26 -3.30
CA LEU A 251 0.31 -6.25 -3.35
C LEU A 251 1.67 -5.66 -3.76
N SER A 252 1.71 -4.79 -4.77
CA SER A 252 2.95 -4.22 -5.27
C SER A 252 2.69 -2.85 -5.86
N SER A 253 3.61 -1.90 -5.69
CA SER A 253 3.38 -0.52 -6.09
C SER A 253 4.66 0.22 -6.44
N GLY A 254 4.52 1.24 -7.27
CA GLY A 254 5.57 2.20 -7.56
C GLY A 254 5.01 3.60 -7.71
N SER A 255 5.85 4.60 -7.50
CA SER A 255 5.49 6.01 -7.69
C SER A 255 6.69 6.80 -8.14
N ASN A 256 6.48 7.82 -8.97
CA ASN A 256 7.55 8.72 -9.38
C ASN A 256 7.76 9.80 -8.30
N PRO A 257 8.92 9.84 -7.62
CA PRO A 257 9.18 10.82 -6.57
C PRO A 257 9.15 12.28 -7.06
N GLU A 258 9.47 12.53 -8.33
CA GLU A 258 9.40 13.88 -8.94
C GLU A 258 7.97 14.44 -8.89
N TYR A 259 6.96 13.57 -8.87
CA TYR A 259 5.55 13.95 -8.96
C TYR A 259 4.76 13.75 -7.66
N ASN A 260 5.45 13.57 -6.53
CA ASN A 260 4.85 13.40 -5.21
C ASN A 260 3.90 14.55 -4.81
N GLN A 261 4.12 15.76 -5.34
CA GLN A 261 3.23 16.90 -5.12
C GLN A 261 1.77 16.64 -5.54
N PHE A 262 1.55 15.74 -6.51
CA PHE A 262 0.22 15.35 -6.98
C PHE A 262 -0.44 14.26 -6.13
N MET A 263 0.27 13.70 -5.14
CA MET A 263 -0.28 12.74 -4.17
C MET A 263 -0.92 11.50 -4.82
N GLY A 264 -0.37 11.02 -5.95
CA GLY A 264 -0.95 9.93 -6.74
C GLY A 264 -1.23 8.65 -5.94
N ALA A 265 -0.32 8.28 -5.02
CA ALA A 265 -0.51 7.12 -4.16
C ALA A 265 -1.75 7.23 -3.27
N TYR A 266 -2.02 8.40 -2.67
CA TYR A 266 -3.23 8.62 -1.85
C TYR A 266 -4.50 8.47 -2.68
N ARG A 267 -4.46 8.92 -3.95
CA ARG A 267 -5.59 8.78 -4.86
C ARG A 267 -5.86 7.33 -5.23
N LEU A 268 -4.82 6.52 -5.47
CA LEU A 268 -4.97 5.08 -5.70
C LEU A 268 -5.61 4.37 -4.49
N GLN A 269 -5.07 4.60 -3.29
CA GLN A 269 -5.60 3.95 -2.08
C GLN A 269 -7.08 4.32 -1.87
N TRP A 270 -7.43 5.60 -2.00
CA TRP A 270 -8.82 6.00 -1.83
C TRP A 270 -9.76 5.44 -2.90
N GLU A 271 -9.31 5.28 -4.14
CA GLU A 271 -10.12 4.62 -5.18
C GLU A 271 -10.36 3.15 -4.85
N MET A 272 -9.33 2.44 -4.38
CA MET A 272 -9.44 1.02 -4.07
C MET A 272 -10.14 0.72 -2.73
N ILE A 273 -10.10 1.62 -1.76
CA ILE A 273 -10.94 1.56 -0.55
C ILE A 273 -12.42 1.68 -0.92
N LYS A 274 -12.77 2.64 -1.79
CA LYS A 274 -14.15 2.77 -2.30
C LYS A 274 -14.56 1.55 -3.13
N PHE A 275 -13.65 0.99 -3.92
CA PHE A 275 -13.88 -0.27 -4.62
C PHE A 275 -14.23 -1.39 -3.65
N ALA A 276 -13.47 -1.58 -2.56
CA ALA A 276 -13.76 -2.59 -1.55
C ALA A 276 -15.17 -2.41 -0.96
N LYS A 277 -15.53 -1.18 -0.56
CA LYS A 277 -16.87 -0.87 -0.05
C LYS A 277 -17.98 -1.16 -1.04
N LYS A 278 -17.81 -0.76 -2.31
CA LYS A 278 -18.79 -1.00 -3.38
C LYS A 278 -19.02 -2.49 -3.62
N ASN A 279 -18.01 -3.33 -3.40
CA ASN A 279 -18.09 -4.79 -3.58
C ASN A 279 -18.38 -5.53 -2.26
N HIS A 280 -18.79 -4.84 -1.20
CA HIS A 280 -19.10 -5.44 0.11
C HIS A 280 -17.95 -6.25 0.71
N ILE A 281 -16.71 -5.80 0.46
CA ILE A 281 -15.50 -6.37 1.03
C ILE A 281 -15.12 -5.54 2.26
N ASP A 282 -15.20 -6.16 3.43
CA ASP A 282 -15.04 -5.49 4.72
C ASP A 282 -13.59 -5.30 5.16
N ARG A 283 -12.63 -5.80 4.39
CA ARG A 283 -11.22 -5.80 4.76
C ARG A 283 -10.34 -5.26 3.64
N TYR A 284 -9.57 -4.22 3.95
CA TYR A 284 -8.60 -3.63 3.04
C TYR A 284 -7.19 -3.85 3.57
N ASN A 285 -6.41 -4.66 2.86
CA ASN A 285 -5.10 -5.11 3.27
C ASN A 285 -4.02 -4.31 2.53
N PHE A 286 -3.36 -3.39 3.23
CA PHE A 286 -2.20 -2.64 2.72
C PHE A 286 -0.95 -3.50 2.55
N TYR A 287 -1.04 -4.79 2.91
CA TYR A 287 0.02 -5.78 2.86
C TYR A 287 1.18 -5.49 3.83
N GLY A 288 2.29 -6.19 3.62
CA GLY A 288 3.45 -6.29 4.50
C GLY A 288 4.02 -4.98 5.04
N VAL A 289 4.37 -5.00 6.31
CA VAL A 289 5.34 -4.10 6.95
C VAL A 289 6.44 -4.95 7.60
N THR A 290 7.58 -4.38 7.93
CA THR A 290 8.72 -5.15 8.49
C THR A 290 8.43 -5.75 9.87
N GLY A 291 7.57 -5.11 10.66
CA GLY A 291 7.42 -5.43 12.08
C GLY A 291 8.55 -4.89 12.96
N ASP A 292 9.45 -4.08 12.39
CA ASP A 292 10.31 -3.15 13.14
C ASP A 292 9.58 -1.80 13.19
N PHE A 293 9.09 -1.43 14.38
CA PHE A 293 8.32 -0.19 14.57
C PHE A 293 9.21 0.98 15.07
N SER A 294 10.53 0.84 14.99
CA SER A 294 11.46 1.91 15.34
C SER A 294 11.54 3.00 14.28
N ASP A 295 11.97 4.21 14.67
CA ASP A 295 12.17 5.33 13.74
C ASP A 295 13.27 5.06 12.68
N ASN A 296 14.08 4.01 12.86
CA ASN A 296 15.14 3.61 11.95
C ASN A 296 14.74 2.43 11.05
N ALA A 297 13.50 1.96 11.12
CA ALA A 297 13.02 0.86 10.30
C ALA A 297 13.15 1.19 8.79
N GLU A 298 13.56 0.20 8.00
CA GLU A 298 13.77 0.38 6.55
C GLU A 298 12.52 0.83 5.79
N ASP A 299 11.33 0.50 6.33
CA ASP A 299 10.03 0.84 5.77
C ASP A 299 9.27 1.88 6.62
N TYR A 300 9.96 2.64 7.49
CA TYR A 300 9.34 3.64 8.37
C TYR A 300 8.36 4.57 7.62
N GLY A 301 8.78 5.12 6.48
CA GLY A 301 7.93 6.00 5.67
C GLY A 301 6.70 5.30 5.10
N VAL A 302 6.81 4.00 4.78
CA VAL A 302 5.67 3.17 4.33
C VAL A 302 4.73 2.89 5.49
N GLN A 303 5.25 2.61 6.68
CA GLN A 303 4.43 2.42 7.88
C GLN A 303 3.64 3.68 8.22
N ARG A 304 4.28 4.86 8.24
CA ARG A 304 3.59 6.15 8.48
C ARG A 304 2.53 6.45 7.40
N PHE A 305 2.81 6.11 6.15
CA PHE A 305 1.83 6.25 5.07
C PHE A 305 0.58 5.39 5.31
N LYS A 306 0.75 4.12 5.70
CA LYS A 306 -0.36 3.18 5.94
C LYS A 306 -1.14 3.52 7.21
N GLU A 307 -0.43 3.87 8.29
CA GLU A 307 -1.01 4.36 9.54
C GLU A 307 -1.98 5.51 9.29
N GLY A 308 -1.62 6.43 8.38
CA GLY A 308 -2.45 7.57 8.07
C GLY A 308 -3.85 7.27 7.55
N PHE A 309 -4.07 6.05 7.04
CA PHE A 309 -5.40 5.57 6.64
C PHE A 309 -6.22 5.01 7.81
N ASN A 310 -5.73 5.11 9.05
CA ASN A 310 -6.30 4.48 10.24
C ASN A 310 -6.27 2.95 10.18
N ALA A 311 -5.18 2.39 9.64
CA ALA A 311 -4.94 0.95 9.61
C ALA A 311 -4.33 0.48 10.94
N TYR A 312 -4.64 -0.74 11.37
CA TYR A 312 -3.97 -1.44 12.47
C TYR A 312 -3.01 -2.50 11.92
N ILE A 313 -2.22 -3.11 12.81
CA ILE A 313 -1.27 -4.16 12.45
C ILE A 313 -1.79 -5.52 12.88
N GLU A 314 -1.69 -6.48 11.98
CA GLU A 314 -1.91 -7.89 12.25
C GLU A 314 -0.59 -8.64 12.21
N GLU A 315 -0.26 -9.28 13.32
CA GLU A 315 0.86 -10.21 13.41
C GLU A 315 0.35 -11.63 13.21
N TYR A 316 0.97 -12.38 12.31
CA TYR A 316 0.61 -13.76 11.97
C TYR A 316 1.48 -14.77 12.70
N ILE A 317 0.95 -15.97 12.92
CA ILE A 317 1.64 -17.07 13.62
C ILE A 317 2.99 -17.43 13.00
N GLY A 318 3.18 -17.18 11.70
CA GLY A 318 4.42 -17.43 10.97
C GLY A 318 4.60 -18.88 10.54
N ASP A 319 5.85 -19.23 10.27
CA ASP A 319 6.17 -20.43 9.52
C ASP A 319 6.34 -21.67 10.40
N PHE A 320 6.02 -22.81 9.82
CA PHE A 320 6.35 -24.13 10.33
C PHE A 320 7.08 -24.93 9.27
N ILE A 321 8.22 -25.50 9.63
CA ILE A 321 8.97 -26.41 8.75
C ILE A 321 8.79 -27.84 9.23
N LYS A 322 8.45 -28.72 8.28
CA LYS A 322 8.50 -30.16 8.48
C LYS A 322 9.50 -30.82 7.53
N PRO A 323 10.58 -31.41 8.04
CA PRO A 323 11.43 -32.32 7.28
C PRO A 323 10.63 -33.59 6.94
N VAL A 324 10.16 -33.70 5.70
CA VAL A 324 9.42 -34.87 5.21
C VAL A 324 10.36 -36.08 5.09
N ARG A 325 11.61 -35.82 4.71
CA ARG A 325 12.75 -36.76 4.65
C ARG A 325 13.93 -36.21 5.48
N PRO A 326 13.95 -36.45 6.80
CA PRO A 326 14.85 -35.75 7.73
C PRO A 326 16.34 -35.83 7.38
N LEU A 327 16.84 -36.99 6.93
CA LEU A 327 18.25 -37.16 6.58
C LEU A 327 18.66 -36.31 5.37
N ILE A 328 17.84 -36.31 4.31
CA ILE A 328 18.09 -35.52 3.10
C ILE A 328 17.96 -34.03 3.41
N TYR A 329 16.97 -33.65 4.23
CA TYR A 329 16.83 -32.26 4.65
C TYR A 329 18.03 -31.75 5.43
N LYS A 330 18.63 -32.58 6.31
CA LYS A 330 19.84 -32.21 7.04
C LYS A 330 21.02 -31.96 6.09
N LEU A 331 21.18 -32.79 5.04
CA LEU A 331 22.19 -32.58 4.00
C LEU A 331 21.95 -31.29 3.23
N TYR A 332 20.69 -31.02 2.84
CA TYR A 332 20.30 -29.77 2.19
C TYR A 332 20.64 -28.53 3.04
N GLN A 333 20.35 -28.57 4.35
CA GLN A 333 20.68 -27.47 5.25
C GLN A 333 22.19 -27.20 5.33
N LEU A 334 23.03 -28.25 5.25
CA LEU A 334 24.49 -28.09 5.24
C LEU A 334 24.96 -27.43 3.94
N THR A 335 24.37 -27.78 2.79
CA THR A 335 24.73 -27.17 1.50
C THR A 335 24.32 -25.71 1.40
N GLU A 336 23.13 -25.34 1.91
CA GLU A 336 22.67 -23.95 1.91
C GLU A 336 23.54 -23.07 2.81
N LYS A 337 23.93 -23.57 3.99
CA LYS A 337 24.88 -22.87 4.88
C LYS A 337 26.24 -22.64 4.23
N ALA A 338 26.67 -23.50 3.31
CA ALA A 338 27.92 -23.34 2.58
C ALA A 338 27.80 -22.37 1.39
N ARG A 339 26.60 -22.16 0.84
CA ARG A 339 26.32 -21.19 -0.24
C ARG A 339 26.19 -19.75 0.24
N HIS A 340 25.81 -19.57 1.51
CA HIS A 340 25.64 -18.26 2.15
C HIS A 340 26.84 -17.85 3.02
N LYS A 341 27.94 -18.62 3.00
CA LYS A 341 29.27 -18.19 3.42
C LYS A 341 30.05 -17.76 2.19
#